data_AF-A0A4C2E6L7-F1
#
_entry.id   AF-A0A4C2E6L7-F1
#
_cell.length_a   1.000
_cell.length_b   1.000
_cell.length_c   1.000
_cell.angle_alpha   90.00
_cell.angle_beta   90.00
_cell.angle_gamma   90.00
#
_symmetry.space_group_name_H-M   'P 1'
#
loop_
_entity.id
_entity.type
_entity.pdbx_description
1 polymer ?
#
loop_
_entity_poly.entity_id
_entity_poly.type
_entity_poly.pdbx_seq_one_letter_code
_entity_poly.pdbx_strand_id
1 'polypeptide(L)'
;MESVQLYGGALRTVLPSGFIDASLLRPVPDTQEVYVNARQEGKNYGDGLGLNESITVDLLERIESGSDEHALHEHVTEIFDLNGSTKCQIERLSRINSSMYACIAHDVKLVLCIGLIRLPQYGTDVVITINVPEQEVRTGEDLPNGVYAADGLLKTILDRFEVVDGSLFV
;
A
#
# COMPACT_ATOMS: atom_id res chain seq x y z
N MET A 1 6.20 14.53 5.21
CA MET A 1 6.30 13.76 3.95
C MET A 1 7.59 14.12 3.27
N GLU A 2 8.35 13.11 2.85
CA GLU A 2 9.63 13.25 2.15
C GLU A 2 9.53 12.51 0.81
N SER A 3 10.11 13.07 -0.25
CA SER A 3 10.11 12.39 -1.55
C SER A 3 11.10 11.23 -1.53
N VAL A 4 10.68 10.07 -2.03
CA VAL A 4 11.49 8.86 -2.11
C VAL A 4 11.58 8.35 -3.53
N GLN A 5 12.74 7.82 -3.87
CA GLN A 5 13.02 7.13 -5.13
C GLN A 5 12.85 5.63 -4.90
N LEU A 6 12.16 4.96 -5.80
CA LEU A 6 11.92 3.52 -5.79
C LEU A 6 12.56 2.91 -7.04
N TYR A 7 13.03 1.66 -6.95
CA TYR A 7 13.61 0.89 -8.04
C TYR A 7 14.73 1.66 -8.76
N GLY A 8 15.73 2.11 -8.01
CA GLY A 8 16.86 2.87 -8.56
C GLY A 8 16.48 4.25 -9.11
N GLY A 9 15.31 4.79 -8.72
CA GLY A 9 14.81 6.09 -9.15
C GLY A 9 13.90 6.05 -10.37
N ALA A 10 13.58 4.86 -10.88
CA ALA A 10 12.64 4.71 -11.98
C ALA A 10 11.20 5.09 -11.58
N LEU A 11 10.83 4.94 -10.30
CA LEU A 11 9.56 5.41 -9.76
C LEU A 11 9.83 6.38 -8.60
N ARG A 12 8.86 7.26 -8.33
CA ARG A 12 8.93 8.25 -7.24
C ARG A 12 7.60 8.37 -6.53
N THR A 13 7.65 8.56 -5.21
CA THR A 13 6.48 8.94 -4.41
C THR A 13 6.93 9.72 -3.16
N VAL A 14 6.09 9.80 -2.13
CA VAL A 14 6.39 10.39 -0.83
C VAL A 14 6.14 9.40 0.29
N LEU A 15 6.92 9.46 1.36
CA LEU A 15 6.70 8.69 2.58
C LEU A 15 6.69 9.59 3.82
N PRO A 16 6.12 9.13 4.95
CA PRO A 16 6.22 9.84 6.21
C PRO A 16 7.66 9.83 6.73
N SER A 17 8.05 10.87 7.47
CA SER A 17 9.36 10.88 8.13
C SER A 17 9.45 9.77 9.19
N GLY A 18 10.64 9.22 9.37
CA GLY A 18 10.87 8.14 10.35
C GLY A 18 10.54 6.73 9.84
N PHE A 19 10.17 6.57 8.57
CA PHE A 19 10.18 5.28 7.90
C PHE A 19 11.59 5.00 7.36
N ILE A 20 12.07 3.77 7.52
CA ILE A 20 13.37 3.30 7.02
C ILE A 20 13.16 2.24 5.96
N ASP A 21 13.98 2.28 4.91
CA ASP A 21 14.07 1.24 3.90
C ASP A 21 14.62 -0.05 4.52
N ALA A 22 13.84 -1.13 4.43
CA ALA A 22 14.20 -2.44 4.95
C ALA A 22 15.35 -3.10 4.17
N SER A 23 15.58 -2.72 2.91
CA SER A 23 16.67 -3.23 2.06
C SER A 23 18.05 -2.95 2.65
N LEU A 24 18.16 -1.87 3.44
CA LEU A 24 19.39 -1.49 4.16
C LEU A 24 19.79 -2.51 5.24
N LEU A 25 18.85 -3.32 5.72
CA LEU A 25 19.03 -4.25 6.82
C LEU A 25 19.01 -5.71 6.35
N ARG A 26 18.17 -6.02 5.35
CA ARG A 26 17.99 -7.37 4.82
C ARG A 26 17.61 -7.32 3.34
N PRO A 27 17.94 -8.38 2.56
CA PRO A 27 17.43 -8.49 1.20
C PRO A 27 15.90 -8.47 1.16
N VAL A 28 15.36 -7.76 0.17
CA VAL A 28 13.93 -7.75 -0.21
C VAL A 28 13.82 -8.28 -1.65
N PRO A 29 12.67 -8.83 -2.07
CA PRO A 29 12.47 -9.25 -3.47
C PRO A 29 12.72 -8.09 -4.45
N ASP A 30 13.25 -8.39 -5.64
CA ASP A 30 13.61 -7.36 -6.62
C ASP A 30 12.40 -6.54 -7.11
N THR A 31 11.20 -7.13 -7.06
CA THR A 31 9.94 -6.47 -7.41
C THR A 31 9.35 -5.65 -6.28
N GLN A 32 10.00 -5.60 -5.10
CA GLN A 32 9.47 -4.99 -3.89
C GLN A 32 10.38 -3.89 -3.34
N GLU A 33 9.73 -2.82 -2.89
CA GLU A 33 10.31 -1.80 -2.01
C GLU A 33 9.57 -1.82 -0.68
N VAL A 34 10.28 -2.03 0.41
CA VAL A 34 9.69 -2.24 1.74
C VAL A 34 10.22 -1.20 2.72
N TYR A 35 9.31 -0.45 3.31
CA TYR A 35 9.60 0.55 4.33
C TYR A 35 8.92 0.20 5.64
N VAL A 36 9.65 0.31 6.75
CA VAL A 36 9.13 0.02 8.08
C VAL A 36 9.16 1.28 8.93
N ASN A 37 8.13 1.46 9.75
CA ASN A 37 8.07 2.55 10.71
C ASN A 37 9.16 2.34 11.78
N ALA A 38 10.14 3.25 11.85
CA ALA A 38 11.25 3.25 12.81
C ALA A 38 11.18 4.46 13.76
N ARG A 39 9.97 4.98 13.96
CA ARG A 39 9.72 6.12 14.84
C ARG A 39 9.93 5.77 16.31
N GLN A 40 10.24 6.78 17.09
CA GLN A 40 10.47 6.64 18.53
C GLN A 40 9.18 6.93 19.30
N GLU A 41 8.92 6.12 20.31
CA GLU A 41 7.87 6.39 21.30
C GLU A 41 8.06 7.77 21.96
N GLY A 42 6.93 8.40 22.33
CA GLY A 42 6.91 9.69 23.02
C GLY A 42 7.13 10.92 22.12
N LYS A 43 7.45 10.73 20.83
CA LYS A 43 7.44 11.82 19.84
C LYS A 43 6.10 11.88 19.13
N ASN A 44 5.55 13.08 18.99
CA ASN A 44 4.35 13.32 18.18
C ASN A 44 4.78 13.71 16.75
N TYR A 45 4.40 12.88 15.78
CA TYR A 45 4.69 13.08 14.36
C TYR A 45 3.56 13.81 13.60
N GLY A 46 2.39 13.98 14.24
CA GLY A 46 1.29 14.80 13.72
C GLY A 46 0.50 14.19 12.55
N ASP A 47 0.73 12.93 12.18
CA ASP A 47 0.06 12.26 11.07
C ASP A 47 -0.95 11.18 11.48
N GLY A 48 -1.06 10.89 12.78
CA GLY A 48 -2.02 9.92 13.32
C GLY A 48 -1.62 8.45 13.15
N LEU A 49 -0.45 8.18 12.58
CA LEU A 49 0.11 6.83 12.50
C LEU A 49 0.64 6.40 13.87
N GLY A 50 0.68 5.09 14.08
CA GLY A 50 1.38 4.45 15.18
C GLY A 50 2.88 4.35 14.93
N LEU A 51 3.46 3.24 15.39
CA LEU A 51 4.90 2.98 15.38
C LEU A 51 5.27 1.68 14.67
N ASN A 52 4.28 0.91 14.21
CA ASN A 52 4.46 -0.48 13.77
C ASN A 52 3.99 -0.71 12.32
N GLU A 53 3.61 0.34 11.60
CA GLU A 53 3.19 0.22 10.21
C GLU A 53 4.37 -0.18 9.31
N SER A 54 4.05 -0.93 8.26
CA SER A 54 4.97 -1.20 7.16
C SER A 54 4.30 -0.88 5.84
N ILE A 55 5.08 -0.35 4.90
CA ILE A 55 4.63 0.01 3.56
C ILE A 55 5.41 -0.86 2.58
N THR A 56 4.70 -1.59 1.74
CA THR A 56 5.30 -2.36 0.64
C THR A 56 4.76 -1.81 -0.68
N VAL A 57 5.65 -1.53 -1.61
CA VAL A 57 5.32 -1.29 -3.02
C VAL A 57 5.78 -2.51 -3.80
N ASP A 58 4.90 -3.17 -4.53
CA ASP A 58 5.20 -4.38 -5.32
C ASP A 58 4.82 -4.19 -6.78
N LEU A 59 5.67 -4.67 -7.68
CA LEU A 59 5.43 -4.67 -9.13
C LEU A 59 4.92 -6.05 -9.54
N LEU A 60 3.63 -6.14 -9.87
CA LEU A 60 2.97 -7.39 -10.22
C LEU A 60 2.58 -7.41 -11.69
N GLU A 61 2.40 -8.62 -12.22
CA GLU A 61 1.78 -8.79 -13.54
C GLU A 61 0.35 -8.23 -13.52
N ARG A 62 -0.04 -7.57 -14.62
CA ARG A 62 -1.37 -6.99 -14.72
C ARG A 62 -2.43 -8.08 -14.78
N ILE A 63 -3.41 -8.01 -13.88
CA ILE A 63 -4.56 -8.91 -13.91
C ILE A 63 -5.45 -8.59 -15.11
N GLU A 64 -5.66 -9.59 -15.97
CA GLU A 64 -6.65 -9.55 -17.05
C GLU A 64 -8.06 -9.68 -16.48
N SER A 65 -8.70 -8.53 -16.25
CA SER A 65 -10.08 -8.46 -15.77
C SER A 65 -10.94 -7.51 -16.59
N GLY A 66 -12.25 -7.76 -16.60
CA GLY A 66 -13.27 -6.89 -17.19
C GLY A 66 -13.45 -5.55 -16.46
N SER A 67 -12.94 -5.37 -15.23
CA SER A 67 -12.94 -4.09 -14.53
C SER A 67 -11.73 -3.90 -13.61
N ASP A 68 -11.31 -2.65 -13.39
CA ASP A 68 -10.21 -2.32 -12.48
C ASP A 68 -10.56 -2.59 -11.01
N GLU A 69 -11.84 -2.47 -10.63
CA GLU A 69 -12.33 -2.83 -9.29
C GLU A 69 -12.20 -4.32 -9.03
N HIS A 70 -12.46 -5.16 -10.03
CA HIS A 70 -12.26 -6.59 -9.90
C HIS A 70 -10.78 -6.95 -9.85
N ALA A 71 -9.92 -6.29 -10.65
CA ALA A 71 -8.47 -6.47 -10.51
C ALA A 71 -7.96 -6.11 -9.10
N LEU A 72 -8.46 -5.03 -8.49
CA LEU A 72 -8.17 -4.71 -7.09
C LEU A 72 -8.64 -5.83 -6.15
N HIS A 73 -9.86 -6.32 -6.34
CA HIS A 73 -10.40 -7.40 -5.51
C HIS A 73 -9.58 -8.69 -5.60
N GLU A 74 -9.11 -9.07 -6.79
CA GLU A 74 -8.24 -10.24 -6.98
C GLU A 74 -6.90 -10.06 -6.24
N HIS A 75 -6.21 -8.92 -6.43
CA HIS A 75 -4.97 -8.62 -5.68
C HIS A 75 -5.18 -8.67 -4.16
N VAL A 76 -6.28 -8.09 -3.66
CA VAL A 76 -6.64 -8.14 -2.23
C VAL A 76 -6.84 -9.58 -1.77
N THR A 77 -7.57 -10.38 -2.55
CA THR A 77 -7.89 -11.77 -2.22
C THR A 77 -6.62 -12.61 -2.13
N GLU A 78 -5.73 -12.50 -3.12
CA GLU A 78 -4.46 -13.22 -3.14
C GLU A 78 -3.59 -12.88 -1.91
N ILE A 79 -3.48 -11.60 -1.56
CA ILE A 79 -2.72 -11.17 -0.37
C ILE A 79 -3.30 -11.79 0.91
N PHE A 80 -4.61 -11.77 1.07
CA PHE A 80 -5.26 -12.32 2.27
C PHE A 80 -5.21 -13.85 2.33
N ASP A 81 -5.35 -14.53 1.18
CA ASP A 81 -5.22 -15.99 1.07
C ASP A 81 -3.81 -16.46 1.44
N LEU A 82 -2.77 -15.73 1.01
CA LEU A 82 -1.38 -16.01 1.40
C LEU A 82 -1.13 -15.84 2.91
N ASN A 83 -1.94 -15.00 3.57
CA ASN A 83 -1.91 -14.83 5.03
C ASN A 83 -2.82 -15.82 5.78
N GLY A 84 -3.40 -16.79 5.07
CA GLY A 84 -4.28 -17.82 5.64
C GLY A 84 -5.65 -17.30 6.04
N SER A 85 -6.07 -16.17 5.48
CA SER A 85 -7.43 -15.67 5.66
C SER A 85 -8.44 -16.55 4.92
N THR A 86 -9.69 -16.53 5.38
CA THR A 86 -10.82 -17.18 4.69
C THR A 86 -11.99 -16.24 4.45
N LYS A 87 -11.93 -15.03 5.02
CA LYS A 87 -13.02 -14.05 5.04
C LYS A 87 -12.46 -12.63 5.10
N CYS A 88 -11.77 -12.23 4.03
CA CYS A 88 -11.42 -10.83 3.82
C CYS A 88 -12.69 -10.02 3.59
N GLN A 89 -12.75 -8.81 4.17
CA GLN A 89 -13.76 -7.79 3.89
C GLN A 89 -13.06 -6.57 3.29
N ILE A 90 -13.70 -5.94 2.31
CA ILE A 90 -13.21 -4.72 1.68
C ILE A 90 -14.12 -3.56 2.08
N GLU A 91 -13.52 -2.56 2.69
CA GLU A 91 -14.13 -1.32 3.15
C GLU A 91 -13.54 -0.13 2.37
N ARG A 92 -14.33 0.95 2.25
CA ARG A 92 -13.87 2.24 1.72
C ARG A 92 -13.17 2.17 0.36
N LEU A 93 -13.64 1.30 -0.55
CA LEU A 93 -13.17 1.31 -1.94
C LEU A 93 -13.38 2.70 -2.54
N SER A 94 -12.30 3.29 -3.02
CA SER A 94 -12.25 4.64 -3.55
C SER A 94 -11.43 4.67 -4.83
N ARG A 95 -11.98 5.33 -5.85
CA ARG A 95 -11.27 5.62 -7.08
C ARG A 95 -10.52 6.94 -6.91
N ILE A 96 -9.20 6.91 -7.02
CA ILE A 96 -8.34 8.10 -6.89
C ILE A 96 -8.31 8.85 -8.23
N ASN A 97 -8.11 8.12 -9.33
CA ASN A 97 -8.18 8.66 -10.69
C ASN A 97 -8.59 7.56 -11.69
N SER A 98 -8.35 7.77 -12.99
CA SER A 98 -8.76 6.83 -14.02
C SER A 98 -8.20 5.41 -13.88
N SER A 99 -7.00 5.28 -13.29
CA SER A 99 -6.20 4.05 -13.23
C SER A 99 -5.70 3.72 -11.83
N MET A 100 -6.14 4.45 -10.80
CA MET A 100 -5.69 4.29 -9.43
C MET A 100 -6.86 4.12 -8.47
N TYR A 101 -6.74 3.14 -7.59
CA TYR A 101 -7.76 2.75 -6.63
C TYR A 101 -7.14 2.55 -5.25
N ALA A 102 -7.90 2.78 -4.20
CA ALA A 102 -7.52 2.50 -2.83
C ALA A 102 -8.69 1.86 -2.08
N CYS A 103 -8.40 0.90 -1.21
CA CYS A 103 -9.37 0.33 -0.28
C CYS A 103 -8.72 0.00 1.06
N ILE A 104 -9.55 -0.30 2.05
CA ILE A 104 -9.14 -0.89 3.32
C ILE A 104 -9.63 -2.33 3.29
N ALA A 105 -8.73 -3.29 3.35
CA ALA A 105 -9.04 -4.69 3.42
C ALA A 105 -8.72 -5.21 4.83
N HIS A 106 -9.61 -6.00 5.41
CA HIS A 106 -9.39 -6.53 6.75
C HIS A 106 -9.98 -7.92 6.95
N ASP A 107 -9.40 -8.64 7.90
CA ASP A 107 -9.96 -9.83 8.50
C ASP A 107 -9.81 -9.77 10.04
N VAL A 108 -9.88 -10.91 10.73
CA VAL A 108 -9.77 -10.98 12.19
C VAL A 108 -8.37 -10.63 12.71
N LYS A 109 -7.32 -10.76 11.89
CA LYS A 109 -5.91 -10.64 12.33
C LYS A 109 -5.15 -9.55 11.59
N LEU A 110 -5.64 -9.11 10.44
CA LEU A 110 -4.91 -8.28 9.50
C LEU A 110 -5.77 -7.12 9.02
N VAL A 111 -5.20 -5.93 9.04
CA VAL A 111 -5.79 -4.72 8.45
C VAL A 111 -4.76 -4.11 7.50
N LEU A 112 -5.11 -4.03 6.23
CA LEU A 112 -4.28 -3.46 5.18
C LEU A 112 -5.01 -2.30 4.51
N CYS A 113 -4.33 -1.16 4.34
CA CYS A 113 -4.74 -0.20 3.31
C CYS A 113 -4.04 -0.59 2.01
N ILE A 114 -4.79 -0.83 0.94
CA ILE A 114 -4.27 -1.35 -0.32
C ILE A 114 -4.58 -0.37 -1.45
N GLY A 115 -3.52 0.04 -2.16
CA GLY A 115 -3.59 0.87 -3.35
C GLY A 115 -3.22 0.05 -4.59
N LEU A 116 -3.94 0.27 -5.68
CA LEU A 116 -3.66 -0.31 -6.99
C LEU A 116 -3.42 0.81 -7.99
N ILE A 117 -2.33 0.72 -8.74
CA ILE A 117 -2.04 1.56 -9.91
C ILE A 117 -1.95 0.67 -11.14
N ARG A 118 -2.88 0.84 -12.08
CA ARG A 118 -2.88 0.12 -13.36
C ARG A 118 -1.91 0.81 -14.33
N LEU A 119 -0.92 0.07 -14.85
CA LEU A 119 -0.03 0.54 -15.91
C LEU A 119 -0.18 -0.34 -17.18
N PRO A 120 -1.32 -0.22 -17.91
CA PRO A 120 -1.64 -1.12 -19.02
C PRO A 120 -0.62 -1.09 -20.15
N GLN A 121 0.07 0.04 -20.38
CA GLN A 121 1.13 0.16 -21.38
C GLN A 121 2.36 -0.70 -21.09
N TYR A 122 2.53 -1.13 -19.83
CA TYR A 122 3.63 -1.96 -19.37
C TYR A 122 3.19 -3.38 -19.00
N GLY A 123 1.88 -3.67 -19.04
CA GLY A 123 1.37 -4.95 -18.56
C GLY A 123 1.61 -5.18 -17.06
N THR A 124 1.74 -4.09 -16.28
CA THR A 124 2.07 -4.13 -14.86
C THR A 124 0.97 -3.52 -14.01
N ASP A 125 0.73 -4.10 -12.84
CA ASP A 125 -0.02 -3.50 -11.74
C ASP A 125 0.95 -3.19 -10.60
N VAL A 126 0.97 -1.93 -10.13
CA VAL A 126 1.71 -1.57 -8.91
C VAL A 126 0.75 -1.68 -7.74
N VAL A 127 1.06 -2.55 -6.79
CA VAL A 127 0.28 -2.75 -5.57
C VAL A 127 1.03 -2.17 -4.39
N ILE A 128 0.40 -1.22 -3.71
CA ILE A 128 0.94 -0.57 -2.51
C ILE A 128 0.13 -1.06 -1.32
N THR A 129 0.78 -1.64 -0.31
CA THR A 129 0.12 -2.09 0.91
C THR A 129 0.69 -1.35 2.11
N ILE A 130 -0.19 -0.89 3.00
CA ILE A 130 0.17 -0.38 4.31
C ILE A 130 -0.43 -1.32 5.35
N ASN A 131 0.42 -2.08 6.02
CA ASN A 131 0.02 -2.92 7.13
C ASN A 131 -0.18 -2.07 8.38
N VAL A 132 -1.35 -2.21 9.02
CA VAL A 132 -1.70 -1.49 10.24
C VAL A 132 -1.97 -2.50 11.36
N PRO A 133 -0.92 -2.96 12.07
CA PRO A 133 -1.06 -4.03 13.06
C PRO A 133 -1.85 -3.57 14.30
N GLU A 134 -2.39 -4.55 15.03
CA GLU A 134 -3.07 -4.35 16.32
C GLU A 134 -4.31 -3.44 16.24
N GLN A 135 -4.93 -3.35 15.06
CA GLN A 135 -6.20 -2.66 14.86
C GLN A 135 -7.33 -3.67 14.62
N GLU A 136 -8.52 -3.36 15.12
CA GLU A 136 -9.76 -4.09 14.79
C GLU A 136 -10.64 -3.20 13.92
N VAL A 137 -10.98 -3.67 12.72
CA VAL A 137 -11.96 -3.03 11.84
C VAL A 137 -13.20 -3.91 11.76
N ARG A 138 -14.37 -3.28 11.87
CA ARG A 138 -15.67 -3.95 11.78
C ARG A 138 -16.53 -3.27 10.73
N THR A 139 -17.13 -4.07 9.86
CA THR A 139 -18.01 -3.58 8.80
C THR A 139 -19.16 -2.77 9.38
N GLY A 140 -19.33 -1.55 8.86
CA GLY A 140 -20.38 -0.63 9.29
C GLY A 140 -20.05 0.19 10.55
N GLU A 141 -18.91 -0.02 11.19
CA GLU A 141 -18.44 0.81 12.31
C GLU A 141 -17.45 1.90 11.83
N ASP A 142 -17.14 2.86 12.71
CA ASP A 142 -16.13 3.86 12.44
C ASP A 142 -14.73 3.24 12.43
N LEU A 143 -13.86 3.76 11.57
CA LEU A 143 -12.48 3.27 11.46
C LEU A 143 -11.66 3.71 12.68
N PRO A 144 -10.79 2.84 13.20
CA PRO A 144 -9.78 3.26 14.16
C PRO A 144 -8.91 4.37 13.58
N ASN A 145 -8.48 5.32 14.44
CA ASN A 145 -7.70 6.48 14.00
C ASN A 145 -6.44 6.11 13.21
N GLY A 146 -5.74 5.04 13.61
CA GLY A 146 -4.54 4.57 12.91
C GLY A 146 -4.84 4.06 11.49
N VAL A 147 -5.97 3.38 11.31
CA VAL A 147 -6.41 2.90 9.99
C VAL A 147 -6.85 4.07 9.10
N TYR A 148 -7.57 5.05 9.67
CA TYR A 148 -7.95 6.26 8.95
C TYR A 148 -6.72 7.08 8.51
N ALA A 149 -5.73 7.22 9.38
CA ALA A 149 -4.47 7.87 9.07
C ALA A 149 -3.69 7.13 7.97
N ALA A 150 -3.62 5.80 8.04
CA ALA A 150 -2.98 4.97 7.03
C ALA A 150 -3.67 5.05 5.65
N ASP A 151 -5.00 5.06 5.59
CA ASP A 151 -5.76 5.27 4.35
C ASP A 151 -5.49 6.66 3.76
N GLY A 152 -5.44 7.70 4.60
CA GLY A 152 -5.06 9.06 4.19
C GLY A 152 -3.62 9.14 3.66
N LEU A 153 -2.68 8.42 4.30
CA LEU A 153 -1.32 8.28 3.82
C LEU A 153 -1.27 7.58 2.46
N LEU A 154 -1.95 6.43 2.31
CA LEU A 154 -1.99 5.68 1.05
C LEU A 154 -2.48 6.56 -0.09
N LYS A 155 -3.57 7.30 0.11
CA LYS A 155 -4.11 8.23 -0.89
C LYS A 155 -3.11 9.31 -1.28
N THR A 156 -2.33 9.80 -0.31
CA THR A 156 -1.23 10.75 -0.58
C THR A 156 -0.10 10.10 -1.37
N ILE A 157 0.28 8.86 -1.06
CA ILE A 157 1.28 8.09 -1.81
C ILE A 157 0.84 7.93 -3.28
N LEU A 158 -0.42 7.56 -3.50
CA LEU A 158 -0.99 7.36 -4.83
C LEU A 158 -1.04 8.67 -5.63
N ASP A 159 -1.50 9.77 -5.04
CA ASP A 159 -1.56 11.09 -5.69
C ASP A 159 -0.17 11.62 -6.08
N ARG A 160 0.87 11.24 -5.33
CA ARG A 160 2.26 11.67 -5.54
C ARG A 160 3.10 10.63 -6.29
N PHE A 161 2.50 9.53 -6.74
CA PHE A 161 3.20 8.48 -7.46
C PHE A 161 3.50 8.89 -8.89
N GLU A 162 4.74 8.68 -9.32
CA GLU A 162 5.21 9.07 -10.65
C GLU A 162 6.13 7.98 -11.23
N VAL A 163 5.88 7.64 -12.50
CA VAL A 163 6.81 6.86 -13.32
C VAL A 163 7.82 7.82 -13.93
N VAL A 164 9.07 7.77 -13.47
CA VAL A 164 10.16 8.64 -13.91
C VAL A 164 10.90 8.02 -15.09
N ASP A 165 11.15 6.70 -15.03
CA ASP A 165 11.78 5.93 -16.10
C ASP A 165 10.97 4.67 -16.41
N GLY A 166 10.40 4.62 -17.60
CA GLY A 166 9.59 3.49 -18.07
C GLY A 166 10.42 2.28 -18.51
N SER A 167 11.75 2.38 -18.63
CA SER A 167 12.58 1.23 -19.01
C SER A 167 12.64 0.15 -17.92
N LEU A 168 12.18 0.46 -16.70
CA LEU A 168 12.03 -0.50 -15.61
C LEU A 168 11.15 -1.70 -16.00
N PHE A 169 10.18 -1.49 -16.89
CA PHE A 169 9.17 -2.48 -17.24
C PHE A 169 9.43 -3.21 -18.56
N VAL A 170 10.60 -3.01 -19.18
CA VAL A 170 10.97 -3.53 -20.51
C VAL A 170 11.93 -4.70 -20.39
#